data_AF-A0A8T3MZ72-F1
#
_entry.id   AF-A0A8T3MZ72-F1
#
_cell.length_a   1.000
_cell.length_b   1.000
_cell.length_c   1.000
_cell.angle_alpha   90.00
_cell.angle_beta   90.00
_cell.angle_gamma   90.00
#
_symmetry.space_group_name_H-M   'P 1'
#
loop_
_entity.id
_entity.type
_entity.pdbx_description
1 polymer ?
#
loop_
_entity_poly.entity_id
_entity_poly.type
_entity_poly.pdbx_seq_one_letter_code
_entity_poly.pdbx_strand_id
1 'polypeptide(L)'
;VQIARTEGILPAPEPTHALKVAIDEAIDAREKGEERVILFNLCGHGHFDLTAYEKYLAGTLEDYEYPDAAVRKAQEGLPVVAG
;
A
#
# COMPACT_ATOMS: atom_id res chain seq x y z
N VAL A 1 -9.82 -4.00 2.29
CA VAL A 1 -10.70 -4.91 1.49
C VAL A 1 -11.99 -4.27 0.96
N GLN A 2 -12.32 -3.02 1.28
CA GLN A 2 -13.58 -2.39 0.83
C GLN A 2 -13.69 -2.32 -0.70
N ILE A 3 -12.67 -1.78 -1.38
CA ILE A 3 -12.64 -1.66 -2.86
C ILE A 3 -12.81 -3.01 -3.57
N ALA A 4 -12.16 -4.06 -3.08
CA ALA A 4 -12.31 -5.40 -3.66
C ALA A 4 -13.75 -5.92 -3.54
N ARG A 5 -14.48 -5.56 -2.47
CA ARG A 5 -15.87 -5.96 -2.26
C ARG A 5 -16.86 -5.12 -3.06
N THR A 6 -16.56 -3.84 -3.33
CA THR A 6 -17.47 -2.94 -4.04
C THR A 6 -17.22 -2.91 -5.55
N GLU A 7 -15.96 -2.86 -5.96
CA GLU A 7 -15.55 -2.68 -7.37
C GLU A 7 -15.02 -3.95 -8.03
N GLY A 8 -14.82 -5.04 -7.27
CA GLY A 8 -14.23 -6.28 -7.79
C GLY A 8 -12.73 -6.19 -8.14
N ILE A 9 -12.07 -5.09 -7.78
CA ILE A 9 -10.63 -4.88 -8.00
C ILE A 9 -9.87 -5.17 -6.71
N LEU A 10 -8.93 -6.12 -6.77
CA LEU A 10 -8.00 -6.37 -5.66
C LEU A 10 -6.72 -5.52 -5.85
N PRO A 11 -6.59 -4.35 -5.20
CA PRO A 11 -5.36 -3.56 -5.26
C PRO A 11 -4.23 -4.31 -4.56
N ALA A 12 -2.99 -4.01 -4.93
CA ALA A 12 -1.84 -4.38 -4.10
C ALA A 12 -1.85 -3.57 -2.79
N PRO A 13 -1.13 -3.98 -1.72
CA PRO A 13 -1.07 -3.22 -0.47
C PRO A 13 -0.55 -1.79 -0.64
N GLU A 14 0.42 -1.55 -1.52
CA GLU A 14 1.06 -0.25 -1.75
C GLU A 14 0.06 0.84 -2.23
N PRO A 15 -0.74 0.63 -3.31
CA PRO A 15 -1.72 1.63 -3.75
C PRO A 15 -2.91 1.81 -2.81
N THR A 16 -3.06 1.00 -1.75
CA THR A 16 -4.12 1.23 -0.76
C THR A 16 -3.94 2.54 0.02
N HIS A 17 -2.72 3.06 0.12
CA HIS A 17 -2.45 4.37 0.69
C HIS A 17 -3.05 5.49 -0.18
N ALA A 18 -2.89 5.41 -1.51
CA ALA A 18 -3.50 6.36 -2.43
C ALA A 18 -5.03 6.26 -2.44
N LEU A 19 -5.57 5.02 -2.36
CA LEU A 19 -7.00 4.78 -2.23
C LEU A 19 -7.59 5.40 -0.96
N LYS A 20 -6.88 5.31 0.17
CA LYS A 20 -7.31 5.92 1.43
C LYS A 20 -7.47 7.44 1.27
N VAL A 21 -6.47 8.11 0.69
CA VAL A 21 -6.54 9.55 0.40
C VAL A 21 -7.68 9.87 -0.56
N ALA A 22 -7.87 9.08 -1.62
CA ALA A 22 -8.96 9.29 -2.57
C ALA A 22 -10.35 9.17 -1.92
N ILE A 23 -10.53 8.23 -0.99
CA ILE A 23 -11.77 8.08 -0.21
C ILE A 23 -11.99 9.29 0.69
N ASP A 24 -10.94 9.77 1.37
CA ASP A 24 -11.03 10.92 2.27
C ASP A 24 -11.40 12.20 1.51
N GLU A 25 -10.80 12.42 0.34
CA GLU A 25 -11.15 13.52 -0.57
C GLU A 25 -12.60 13.43 -1.08
N ALA A 26 -13.09 12.23 -1.36
CA ALA A 26 -14.47 12.01 -1.77
C ALA A 26 -15.47 12.29 -0.63
N ILE A 27 -15.10 11.96 0.62
CA ILE A 27 -15.90 12.27 1.81
C ILE A 27 -15.94 13.79 2.03
N ASP A 28 -14.80 14.47 1.96
CA ASP A 28 -14.70 15.93 2.09
C ASP A 28 -15.55 16.67 1.04
N ALA A 29 -15.46 16.27 -0.23
CA ALA A 29 -16.27 16.85 -1.30
C ALA A 29 -17.78 16.67 -1.05
N ARG A 30 -18.19 15.49 -0.58
CA ARG A 30 -19.58 15.22 -0.19
C ARG A 30 -20.05 16.11 0.96
N GLU A 31 -19.22 16.32 1.98
CA GLU A 31 -19.55 17.16 3.13
C GLU A 31 -19.67 18.65 2.76
N LYS A 32 -18.89 19.10 1.79
CA LYS A 32 -18.95 20.45 1.23
C LYS A 32 -20.04 20.64 0.17
N GLY A 33 -20.64 19.55 -0.32
CA GLY A 33 -21.62 19.58 -1.41
C GLY A 33 -21.01 19.94 -2.76
N GLU A 34 -19.73 19.63 -2.96
CA GLU A 34 -18.97 19.94 -4.17
C GLU A 34 -18.84 18.70 -5.07
N GLU A 35 -18.97 18.90 -6.39
CA GLU A 35 -18.57 17.88 -7.36
C GLU A 35 -17.04 17.92 -7.51
N ARG A 36 -16.37 16.78 -7.28
CA ARG A 36 -14.91 16.66 -7.37
C ARG A 36 -14.52 15.43 -8.17
N VAL A 37 -13.64 15.64 -9.16
CA VAL A 37 -13.01 14.54 -9.90
C VAL A 37 -11.69 14.20 -9.21
N ILE A 38 -11.55 12.93 -8.80
CA ILE A 38 -10.38 12.43 -8.09
C ILE A 38 -9.71 11.35 -8.94
N LEU A 39 -8.49 11.62 -9.39
CA LEU A 39 -7.65 10.65 -10.07
C LEU A 39 -6.57 10.16 -9.10
N PHE A 40 -6.42 8.84 -8.99
CA PHE A 40 -5.34 8.22 -8.23
C PHE A 40 -4.69 7.11 -9.06
N ASN A 41 -3.42 6.80 -8.75
CA ASN A 41 -2.70 5.73 -9.42
C ASN A 41 -2.88 4.40 -8.67
N LEU A 42 -3.53 3.42 -9.30
CA LEU A 42 -3.54 2.03 -8.84
C LEU A 42 -2.32 1.32 -9.45
N CYS A 43 -1.17 1.43 -8.77
CA CYS A 43 0.12 1.01 -9.33
C CYS A 43 0.32 -0.52 -9.42
N GLY A 44 -0.57 -1.33 -8.85
CA GLY A 44 -0.44 -2.79 -8.86
C GLY A 44 -1.67 -3.52 -8.31
N HIS A 45 -1.73 -4.82 -8.58
CA HIS A 45 -2.80 -5.72 -8.12
C HIS A 45 -2.34 -6.64 -6.98
N GLY A 46 -3.24 -7.03 -6.09
CA GLY A 46 -2.92 -7.80 -4.89
C GLY A 46 -2.90 -9.32 -5.04
N HIS A 47 -2.95 -9.86 -6.27
CA HIS A 47 -3.01 -11.32 -6.50
C HIS A 47 -1.82 -12.09 -5.89
N PHE A 48 -0.65 -11.46 -5.82
CA PHE A 48 0.55 -12.07 -5.22
C PHE A 48 0.69 -11.74 -3.72
N ASP A 49 -0.17 -10.86 -3.20
CA ASP A 49 -0.16 -10.39 -1.81
C ASP A 49 -1.27 -11.04 -0.97
N LEU A 50 -1.91 -12.09 -1.47
CA LEU A 50 -3.03 -12.76 -0.79
C LEU A 50 -2.65 -13.24 0.63
N THR A 51 -1.42 -13.75 0.82
CA THR A 51 -0.93 -14.14 2.14
C THR A 51 -0.80 -12.94 3.09
N ALA A 52 -0.39 -11.77 2.59
CA ALA A 52 -0.32 -10.56 3.40
C ALA A 52 -1.73 -10.08 3.80
N TYR A 53 -2.67 -10.11 2.86
CA TYR A 53 -4.08 -9.82 3.14
C TYR A 53 -4.68 -10.80 4.15
N GLU A 54 -4.42 -12.10 4.02
CA GLU A 54 -4.87 -13.12 4.96
C GLU A 54 -4.33 -12.85 6.37
N LYS A 55 -3.02 -12.64 6.52
CA LYS A 55 -2.40 -12.32 7.81
C LYS A 55 -3.00 -11.05 8.44
N TYR A 56 -3.18 -10.01 7.64
CA TYR A 56 -3.79 -8.76 8.11
C TYR A 56 -5.22 -9.00 8.62
N LEU A 57 -6.05 -9.72 7.85
CA LEU A 57 -7.43 -10.01 8.23
C LEU A 57 -7.54 -10.97 9.41
N ALA A 58 -6.57 -11.87 9.58
CA ALA A 58 -6.46 -12.77 10.72
C ALA A 58 -5.87 -12.08 11.97
N GLY A 59 -5.38 -10.84 11.85
CA GLY A 59 -4.70 -10.13 12.94
C GLY A 59 -3.33 -10.72 13.30
N THR A 60 -2.72 -11.48 12.39
CA THR A 60 -1.43 -12.16 12.58
C THR A 60 -0.31 -11.54 11.74
N LEU A 61 -0.56 -10.39 11.10
CA LEU A 61 0.47 -9.64 10.40
C LEU A 61 1.43 -9.02 11.42
N GLU A 62 2.69 -9.42 11.35
CA GLU A 62 3.75 -8.91 12.20
C GLU A 62 4.33 -7.62 11.61
N ASP A 63 4.50 -6.61 12.46
CA ASP A 63 5.28 -5.42 12.11
C ASP A 63 6.76 -5.76 12.28
N TYR A 64 7.43 -5.98 11.15
CA TYR A 64 8.84 -6.34 11.14
C TYR A 64 9.70 -5.08 11.18
N GLU A 65 10.40 -4.88 12.31
CA GLU A 65 11.32 -3.76 12.42
C GLU A 65 12.49 -3.86 11.44
N TYR A 66 12.88 -2.71 10.90
CA TYR A 66 14.02 -2.58 10.00
C TYR A 66 15.32 -3.05 10.68
N PRO A 67 15.97 -4.12 10.17
CA PRO A 67 17.14 -4.72 10.83
C PRO A 67 18.42 -3.99 10.43
N ASP A 68 18.58 -2.75 10.90
CA ASP A 68 19.67 -1.83 10.51
C ASP A 68 21.06 -2.49 10.55
N ALA A 69 21.38 -3.22 11.62
CA ALA A 69 22.67 -3.91 11.76
C ALA A 69 22.91 -4.98 10.67
N ALA A 70 21.88 -5.74 10.30
CA ALA A 70 21.98 -6.76 9.25
C ALA A 70 22.13 -6.13 7.86
N VAL A 71 21.42 -5.03 7.62
CA VAL A 71 21.51 -4.29 6.35
C VAL A 71 22.88 -3.65 6.19
N ARG A 72 23.42 -2.99 7.22
CA ARG A 72 24.79 -2.43 7.19
C ARG A 72 25.83 -3.50 6.91
N LYS A 73 25.73 -4.65 7.57
CA LYS A 73 26.62 -5.79 7.32
C LYS A 73 26.54 -6.27 5.86
N ALA A 74 25.35 -6.31 5.27
CA ALA A 74 25.19 -6.67 3.87
C ALA A 74 25.80 -5.62 2.91
N GLN A 75 25.72 -4.34 3.26
CA GLN A 75 26.27 -3.24 2.48
C GLN A 75 27.80 -3.27 2.38
N GLU A 76 28.50 -3.77 3.41
CA GLU A 76 29.96 -3.94 3.38
C GLU A 76 30.45 -4.86 2.25
N GLY A 77 29.58 -5.78 1.77
CA GLY A 77 29.90 -6.70 0.67
C GLY A 77 29.60 -6.14 -0.72
N LEU A 78 29.07 -4.93 -0.85
CA LEU A 78 28.73 -4.34 -2.15
C LEU A 78 29.99 -3.88 -2.89
N PRO A 79 30.08 -4.11 -4.21
CA PRO A 79 31.21 -3.63 -5.01
C PRO A 79 31.18 -2.10 -5.08
N VAL A 80 32.35 -1.48 -4.94
CA VAL A 80 32.51 -0.05 -5.19
C VAL A 80 32.50 0.19 -6.70
N VAL A 81 31.44 0.83 -7.19
CA VAL A 81 31.34 1.23 -8.60
C VAL A 81 31.98 2.62 -8.74
N ALA A 82 32.99 2.75 -9.61
CA ALA A 82 33.53 4.06 -9.95
C ALA A 82 32.49 4.83 -10.78
N GLY A 83 32.14 6.03 -10.31
CA GLY A 83 31.24 6.96 -11.02
C GLY A 83 31.90 7.64 -12.20
#